data_AF-A0A5B0NST5-F1
#
_entry.id   AF-A0A5B0NST5-F1
#
_cell.length_a   1.000
_cell.length_b   1.000
_cell.length_c   1.000
_cell.angle_alpha   90.00
_cell.angle_beta   90.00
_cell.angle_gamma   90.00
#
_symmetry.space_group_name_H-M   'P 1'
#
loop_
_entity.id
_entity.type
_entity.pdbx_description
1 polymer ?
#
loop_
_entity_poly.entity_id
_entity_poly.type
_entity_poly.pdbx_seq_one_letter_code
_entity_poly.pdbx_strand_id
1 'polypeptide(L)'
;MDMMSQALDLNKRPHIIIATPGRLVDHLKSAEGELGRWNLRRCKFLVLDEADRMLTPTFAESLSYLINEQLPPPTDRQTLLFTATITEPVLALSEKTPPAGKQKPVVHLCGPSRINLPATLKQFYSFIPSQVKDVYLYYLLLNVCDLTGLPPPPKQPKATKSKRVKYSNKTKRLINEDDEPDPVSNLPQTIIFVSKPRVAEQLHLLLESSHLPYPIKSRSLHSNLSQMQRLDAIREFEERQVPVLISTDLGSRGLDLKQVKLVINWNLPLDPNEYVHRVGRTARRNQGGEGDGVSISLVAEHDIECVLKVEEQIGSKLELIPLKEEKVLEYLNPISKAKREAELDLNEMKFGQRQLINKKKQQKLDKIRKAEQDQ
;
A
#
# COMPACT_ATOMS: atom_id res chain seq x y z
N MET A 1 -16.22 4.92 7.66
CA MET A 1 -17.12 4.46 8.74
C MET A 1 -17.55 5.66 9.55
N ASP A 2 -18.85 5.76 9.77
CA ASP A 2 -19.49 6.74 10.62
C ASP A 2 -19.10 6.53 12.11
N MET A 3 -18.78 7.60 12.83
CA MET A 3 -18.40 7.55 14.24
C MET A 3 -19.57 7.08 15.11
N MET A 4 -20.79 7.48 14.77
CA MET A 4 -21.98 7.13 15.55
C MET A 4 -22.29 5.64 15.45
N SER A 5 -22.29 5.08 14.24
CA SER A 5 -22.42 3.63 14.03
C SER A 5 -21.36 2.83 14.81
N GLN A 6 -20.09 3.27 14.82
CA GLN A 6 -19.03 2.60 15.57
C GLN A 6 -19.24 2.68 17.08
N ALA A 7 -19.67 3.84 17.61
CA ALA A 7 -19.97 4.00 19.02
C ALA A 7 -21.12 3.07 19.46
N LEU A 8 -22.16 2.92 18.63
CA LEU A 8 -23.24 1.96 18.88
C LEU A 8 -22.75 0.51 18.92
N ASP A 9 -21.84 0.12 18.03
CA ASP A 9 -21.25 -1.22 18.04
C ASP A 9 -20.37 -1.46 19.27
N LEU A 10 -19.61 -0.45 19.72
CA LEU A 10 -18.80 -0.53 20.94
C LEU A 10 -19.68 -0.62 22.20
N ASN A 11 -20.83 0.05 22.21
CA ASN A 11 -21.81 -0.05 23.29
C ASN A 11 -22.43 -1.44 23.43
N LYS A 12 -22.40 -2.27 22.38
CA LYS A 12 -22.78 -3.69 22.45
C LYS A 12 -21.76 -4.55 23.22
N ARG A 13 -20.65 -3.96 23.69
CA ARG A 13 -19.58 -4.61 24.47
C ARG A 13 -18.99 -5.84 23.74
N PRO A 14 -18.41 -5.65 22.54
CA PRO A 14 -17.82 -6.75 21.79
C PRO A 14 -16.68 -7.41 22.57
N HIS A 15 -16.51 -8.72 22.39
CA HIS A 15 -15.45 -9.50 23.03
C HIS A 15 -14.07 -9.21 22.44
N ILE A 16 -14.02 -8.82 21.15
CA ILE A 16 -12.79 -8.53 20.42
C ILE A 16 -12.95 -7.15 19.77
N ILE A 17 -11.95 -6.30 19.95
CA ILE A 17 -11.88 -4.97 19.34
C ILE A 17 -10.58 -4.90 18.53
N ILE A 18 -10.71 -4.57 17.26
CA ILE A 18 -9.58 -4.29 16.35
C ILE A 18 -9.67 -2.82 15.98
N ALA A 19 -8.70 -2.02 16.39
CA ALA A 19 -8.73 -0.58 16.19
C ALA A 19 -7.32 0.02 16.12
N THR A 20 -7.19 1.14 15.43
CA THR A 20 -5.98 1.98 15.52
C THR A 20 -6.02 2.78 16.83
N PRO A 21 -4.86 3.00 17.50
CA PRO A 21 -4.83 3.63 18.82
C PRO A 21 -5.56 4.97 18.89
N GLY A 22 -5.23 5.91 17.99
CA GLY A 22 -5.83 7.25 18.02
C GLY A 22 -7.35 7.25 17.88
N ARG A 23 -7.90 6.45 16.94
CA ARG A 23 -9.35 6.38 16.74
C ARG A 23 -10.07 5.71 17.91
N LEU A 24 -9.43 4.75 18.57
CA LEU A 24 -9.98 4.13 19.77
C LEU A 24 -10.02 5.14 20.94
N VAL A 25 -8.98 5.95 21.09
CA VAL A 25 -8.94 7.04 22.07
C VAL A 25 -10.05 8.06 21.82
N ASP A 26 -10.29 8.44 20.57
CA ASP A 26 -11.38 9.36 20.23
C ASP A 26 -12.74 8.83 20.70
N HIS A 27 -13.03 7.55 20.46
CA HIS A 27 -14.29 6.92 20.92
C HIS A 27 -14.40 6.87 22.45
N LEU A 28 -13.29 6.61 23.16
CA LEU A 28 -13.28 6.58 24.62
C LEU A 28 -13.51 7.97 25.22
N LYS A 29 -12.85 9.01 24.69
CA LYS A 29 -13.01 10.39 25.13
C LYS A 29 -14.40 10.94 24.81
N SER A 30 -14.96 10.63 23.64
CA SER A 30 -16.32 11.04 23.29
C SER A 30 -17.39 10.39 24.15
N ALA A 31 -17.15 9.17 24.67
CA ALA A 31 -18.08 8.46 25.54
C ALA A 31 -18.06 8.95 27.01
N GLU A 32 -17.15 9.84 27.40
CA GLU A 32 -17.15 10.45 28.73
C GLU A 32 -18.30 11.45 28.94
N GLY A 33 -18.94 11.93 27.85
CA GLY A 33 -19.95 12.99 27.88
C GLY A 33 -21.43 12.56 27.89
N GLU A 34 -21.82 11.45 27.23
CA GLU A 34 -23.24 11.04 27.14
C GLU A 34 -23.44 9.51 27.10
N LEU A 35 -24.50 9.06 27.80
CA LEU A 35 -25.16 7.75 27.81
C LEU A 35 -24.30 6.49 27.53
N GLY A 36 -23.81 5.88 28.61
CA GLY A 36 -23.29 4.50 28.61
C GLY A 36 -21.76 4.42 28.50
N ARG A 37 -21.07 4.65 29.62
CA ARG A 37 -19.61 4.57 29.74
C ARG A 37 -19.11 3.14 29.46
N TRP A 38 -18.81 2.83 28.21
CA TRP A 38 -18.02 1.65 27.87
C TRP A 38 -16.54 1.95 28.17
N ASN A 39 -15.80 0.94 28.63
CA ASN A 39 -14.38 1.08 28.99
C ASN A 39 -13.64 -0.24 28.72
N LEU A 40 -12.32 -0.18 28.75
CA LEU A 40 -11.47 -1.33 28.48
C LEU A 40 -10.99 -2.05 29.74
N ARG A 41 -11.54 -1.76 30.93
CA ARG A 41 -11.07 -2.31 32.22
C ARG A 41 -11.18 -3.83 32.34
N ARG A 42 -12.01 -4.46 31.49
CA ARG A 42 -12.18 -5.92 31.44
C ARG A 42 -11.26 -6.61 30.43
N CYS A 43 -10.38 -5.87 29.75
CA CYS A 43 -9.46 -6.42 28.75
C CYS A 43 -8.50 -7.44 29.38
N LYS A 44 -8.48 -8.66 28.84
CA LYS A 44 -7.57 -9.74 29.27
C LYS A 44 -6.36 -9.91 28.38
N PHE A 45 -6.45 -9.49 27.12
CA PHE A 45 -5.41 -9.62 26.13
C PHE A 45 -5.26 -8.30 25.36
N LEU A 46 -4.06 -7.72 25.43
CA LEU A 46 -3.67 -6.59 24.58
C LEU A 46 -2.72 -7.12 23.51
N VAL A 47 -3.09 -7.00 22.24
CA VAL A 47 -2.24 -7.37 21.11
C VAL A 47 -1.81 -6.10 20.39
N LEU A 48 -0.50 -5.89 20.31
CA LEU A 48 0.13 -4.81 19.57
C LEU A 48 0.75 -5.38 18.30
N ASP A 49 0.04 -5.29 17.17
CA ASP A 49 0.51 -5.72 15.85
C ASP A 49 1.11 -4.56 15.02
N GLU A 50 2.15 -4.82 14.22
CA GLU A 50 3.02 -3.78 13.61
C GLU A 50 3.66 -2.84 14.65
N ALA A 51 4.19 -3.41 15.73
CA ALA A 51 4.67 -2.66 16.89
C ALA A 51 5.83 -1.69 16.61
N ASP A 52 6.70 -2.00 15.64
CA ASP A 52 7.74 -1.12 15.12
C ASP A 52 7.19 0.25 14.70
N ARG A 53 5.95 0.29 14.18
CA ARG A 53 5.28 1.53 13.75
C ARG A 53 4.53 2.19 14.89
N MET A 54 3.92 1.39 15.77
CA MET A 54 3.18 1.90 16.93
C MET A 54 4.09 2.53 17.99
N LEU A 55 5.33 2.07 18.11
CA LEU A 55 6.31 2.64 19.05
C LEU A 55 6.94 3.94 18.54
N THR A 56 6.51 4.46 17.39
CA THR A 56 6.94 5.79 16.91
C THR A 56 6.30 6.93 17.71
N PRO A 57 6.92 8.13 17.76
CA PRO A 57 6.38 9.27 18.51
C PRO A 57 4.94 9.65 18.14
N THR A 58 4.53 9.38 16.89
CA THR A 58 3.20 9.67 16.36
C THR A 58 2.05 9.06 17.18
N PHE A 59 2.26 7.87 17.76
CA PHE A 59 1.21 7.16 18.52
C PHE A 59 1.46 7.16 20.02
N ALA A 60 2.57 7.73 20.49
CA ALA A 60 3.01 7.65 21.88
C ALA A 60 1.95 8.18 22.86
N GLU A 61 1.33 9.32 22.56
CA GLU A 61 0.28 9.90 23.41
C GLU A 61 -0.96 9.00 23.49
N SER A 62 -1.46 8.54 22.34
CA SER A 62 -2.64 7.68 22.29
C SER A 62 -2.40 6.34 22.99
N LEU A 63 -1.22 5.73 22.81
CA LEU A 63 -0.85 4.49 23.49
C LEU A 63 -0.69 4.69 24.99
N SER A 64 -0.07 5.79 25.42
CA SER A 64 0.07 6.13 26.83
C SER A 64 -1.30 6.22 27.51
N TYR A 65 -2.23 6.98 26.93
CA TYR A 65 -3.60 7.09 27.44
C TYR A 65 -4.30 5.72 27.53
N LEU A 66 -4.24 4.92 26.46
CA LEU A 66 -4.86 3.58 26.48
C LEU A 66 -4.25 2.67 27.55
N ILE A 67 -2.92 2.58 27.61
CA ILE A 67 -2.20 1.62 28.45
C ILE A 67 -2.24 2.00 29.94
N ASN A 68 -2.15 3.31 30.23
CA ASN A 68 -2.02 3.80 31.60
C ASN A 68 -3.36 4.19 32.22
N GLU A 69 -4.33 4.66 31.43
CA GLU A 69 -5.59 5.20 31.98
C GLU A 69 -6.80 4.28 31.74
N GLN A 70 -6.83 3.56 30.61
CA GLN A 70 -8.04 2.84 30.17
C GLN A 70 -7.97 1.33 30.35
N LEU A 71 -6.80 0.73 30.14
CA LEU A 71 -6.57 -0.71 30.24
C LEU A 71 -6.27 -1.13 31.69
N PRO A 72 -6.67 -2.35 32.10
CA PRO A 72 -6.36 -2.87 33.43
C PRO A 72 -4.85 -3.07 33.58
N PRO A 73 -4.29 -3.04 34.79
CA PRO A 73 -2.83 -3.11 34.98
C PRO A 73 -2.20 -4.34 34.33
N PRO A 74 -0.90 -4.32 33.98
CA PRO A 74 -0.22 -5.45 33.34
C PRO A 74 -0.25 -6.77 34.13
N THR A 75 -0.61 -6.76 35.42
CA THR A 75 -0.82 -7.95 36.24
C THR A 75 -2.09 -8.70 35.89
N ASP A 76 -3.09 -7.99 35.34
CA ASP A 76 -4.45 -8.50 35.15
C ASP A 76 -4.76 -8.76 33.66
N ARG A 77 -3.79 -8.47 32.79
CA ARG A 77 -3.84 -8.67 31.34
C ARG A 77 -2.56 -9.28 30.81
N GLN A 78 -2.68 -10.12 29.79
CA GLN A 78 -1.56 -10.55 28.96
C GLN A 78 -1.32 -9.52 27.86
N THR A 79 -0.07 -9.11 27.66
CA THR A 79 0.32 -8.19 26.58
C THR A 79 1.19 -8.95 25.58
N LEU A 80 0.82 -8.91 24.31
CA LEU A 80 1.50 -9.54 23.19
C LEU A 80 1.93 -8.46 22.20
N LEU A 81 3.14 -8.59 21.69
CA LEU A 81 3.72 -7.65 20.72
C LEU A 81 4.18 -8.44 19.50
N PHE A 82 3.68 -8.07 18.33
CA PHE A 82 4.02 -8.66 17.05
C PHE A 82 4.57 -7.56 16.14
N THR A 83 5.68 -7.85 15.48
CA THR A 83 6.27 -6.98 14.47
C THR A 83 7.06 -7.81 13.48
N ALA A 84 7.14 -7.34 12.24
CA ALA A 84 7.93 -7.96 11.19
C ALA A 84 9.40 -7.51 11.22
N THR A 85 9.71 -6.40 11.88
CA THR A 85 11.04 -5.79 11.87
C THR A 85 11.54 -5.56 13.29
N ILE A 86 12.84 -5.75 13.47
CA ILE A 86 13.53 -5.48 14.72
C ILE A 86 14.08 -4.06 14.61
N THR A 87 13.40 -3.10 15.25
CA THR A 87 13.85 -1.70 15.33
C THR A 87 14.43 -1.41 16.72
N GLU A 88 15.24 -0.35 16.86
CA GLU A 88 15.82 0.04 18.16
C GLU A 88 14.78 0.20 19.27
N PRO A 89 13.59 0.82 19.06
CA PRO A 89 12.56 0.89 20.09
C PRO A 89 12.03 -0.49 20.52
N VAL A 90 11.90 -1.43 19.59
CA VAL A 90 11.46 -2.81 19.87
C VAL A 90 12.55 -3.55 20.66
N LEU A 91 13.82 -3.42 20.25
CA LEU A 91 14.97 -3.98 20.96
C LEU A 91 15.06 -3.44 22.38
N ALA A 92 15.03 -2.12 22.54
CA ALA A 92 15.06 -1.46 23.83
C ALA A 92 13.91 -1.94 24.74
N LEU A 93 12.71 -2.16 24.20
CA LEU A 93 11.59 -2.70 24.95
C LEU A 93 11.81 -4.17 25.36
N SER A 94 12.39 -4.98 24.46
CA SER A 94 12.69 -6.39 24.69
C SER A 94 13.80 -6.63 25.73
N GLU A 95 14.74 -5.69 25.82
CA GLU A 95 15.88 -5.72 26.72
C GLU A 95 15.60 -4.99 28.05
N LYS A 96 14.50 -4.23 28.12
CA LYS A 96 14.14 -3.44 29.30
C LYS A 96 14.01 -4.33 30.53
N THR A 97 14.71 -3.93 31.61
CA THR A 97 14.60 -4.58 32.91
C THR A 97 13.15 -4.50 33.40
N PRO A 98 12.52 -5.63 33.73
CA PRO A 98 11.14 -5.63 34.21
C PRO A 98 11.05 -4.93 35.58
N PRO A 99 9.96 -4.18 35.84
CA PRO A 99 9.67 -3.68 37.18
C PRO A 99 9.60 -4.81 38.21
N ALA A 100 9.87 -4.49 39.48
CA ALA A 100 9.84 -5.47 40.58
C ALA A 100 8.54 -6.29 40.57
N GLY A 101 8.68 -7.62 40.63
CA GLY A 101 7.56 -8.57 40.61
C GLY A 101 7.06 -8.97 39.22
N LYS A 102 7.66 -8.47 38.13
CA LYS A 102 7.31 -8.89 36.75
C LYS A 102 8.38 -9.77 36.13
N GLN A 103 7.94 -10.71 35.30
CA GLN A 103 8.84 -11.53 34.49
C GLN A 103 9.34 -10.74 33.28
N LYS A 104 10.54 -11.09 32.80
CA LYS A 104 11.07 -10.56 31.54
C LYS A 104 10.13 -10.97 30.39
N PRO A 105 9.89 -10.10 29.38
CA PRO A 105 9.15 -10.52 28.19
C PRO A 105 9.80 -11.75 27.56
N VAL A 106 8.98 -12.72 27.18
CA VAL A 106 9.42 -13.83 26.34
C VAL A 106 9.60 -13.28 24.93
N VAL A 107 10.85 -13.22 24.47
CA VAL A 107 11.19 -12.71 23.15
C VAL A 107 11.44 -13.91 22.24
N HIS A 108 10.62 -14.05 21.21
CA HIS A 108 10.83 -15.03 20.17
C HIS A 108 11.19 -14.30 18.88
N LEU A 109 12.45 -14.42 18.46
CA LEU A 109 12.95 -13.85 17.21
C LEU A 109 13.03 -14.96 16.16
N CYS A 110 12.17 -14.87 15.15
CA CYS A 110 12.19 -15.79 14.01
C CYS A 110 13.12 -15.25 12.93
N GLY A 111 14.32 -15.82 12.81
CA GLY A 111 15.29 -15.52 11.75
C GLY A 111 16.47 -14.66 12.22
N PRO A 112 17.53 -14.54 11.39
CA PRO A 112 18.66 -13.68 11.69
C PRO A 112 18.21 -12.22 11.79
N SER A 113 18.96 -11.40 12.53
CA SER A 113 18.68 -9.99 12.83
C SER A 113 18.60 -9.06 11.61
N ARG A 114 18.81 -9.60 10.39
CA ARG A 114 18.65 -8.92 9.11
C ARG A 114 17.43 -9.46 8.41
N ILE A 115 16.64 -8.55 7.86
CA ILE A 115 15.47 -8.88 7.06
C ILE A 115 15.91 -9.77 5.89
N ASN A 116 15.50 -11.04 5.90
CA ASN A 116 15.76 -11.97 4.80
C ASN A 116 14.75 -11.76 3.68
N LEU A 117 15.11 -10.97 2.68
CA LEU A 117 14.45 -11.04 1.38
C LEU A 117 14.70 -12.44 0.76
N PRO A 118 13.72 -13.03 0.06
CA PRO A 118 13.92 -14.30 -0.63
C PRO A 118 15.08 -14.19 -1.63
N ALA A 119 15.99 -15.18 -1.64
CA ALA A 119 17.12 -15.19 -2.58
C ALA A 119 16.68 -15.24 -4.06
N THR A 120 15.44 -15.65 -4.33
CA THR A 120 14.84 -15.70 -5.66
C THR A 120 14.24 -14.37 -6.12
N LEU A 121 14.18 -13.36 -5.24
CA LEU A 121 13.68 -12.03 -5.58
C LEU A 121 14.72 -11.27 -6.41
N LYS A 122 14.39 -10.97 -7.67
CA LYS A 122 15.20 -10.07 -8.51
C LYS A 122 14.78 -8.62 -8.26
N GLN A 123 15.76 -7.76 -8.00
CA GLN A 123 15.52 -6.38 -7.60
C GLN A 123 16.22 -5.44 -8.57
N PHE A 124 15.42 -4.64 -9.25
CA PHE A 124 15.89 -3.71 -10.26
C PHE A 124 15.60 -2.26 -9.89
N TYR A 125 16.34 -1.35 -10.50
CA TYR A 125 16.00 0.06 -10.57
C TYR A 125 16.07 0.58 -12.01
N SER A 126 15.35 1.66 -12.28
CA SER A 126 15.45 2.40 -13.53
C SER A 126 15.59 3.88 -13.19
N PHE A 127 16.64 4.52 -13.72
CA PHE A 127 16.88 5.94 -13.54
C PHE A 127 16.07 6.73 -14.57
N ILE A 128 15.12 7.55 -14.10
CA ILE A 128 14.09 8.16 -14.92
C ILE A 128 13.92 9.64 -14.53
N PRO A 129 13.89 10.56 -15.50
CA PRO A 129 13.60 11.97 -15.20
C PRO A 129 12.21 12.14 -14.59
N SER A 130 12.13 12.92 -13.52
CA SER A 130 10.90 13.04 -12.72
C SER A 130 9.67 13.54 -13.50
N GLN A 131 9.86 14.31 -14.57
CA GLN A 131 8.80 14.94 -15.36
C GLN A 131 8.05 13.96 -16.27
N VAL A 132 8.69 12.86 -16.66
CA VAL A 132 8.19 11.88 -17.65
C VAL A 132 8.02 10.48 -17.08
N LYS A 133 8.02 10.37 -15.74
CA LYS A 133 7.96 9.09 -15.00
C LYS A 133 6.76 8.22 -15.38
N ASP A 134 5.64 8.84 -15.75
CA ASP A 134 4.42 8.22 -16.25
C ASP A 134 4.63 7.51 -17.60
N VAL A 135 5.37 8.13 -18.52
CA VAL A 135 5.70 7.55 -19.83
C VAL A 135 6.55 6.29 -19.66
N TYR A 136 7.58 6.38 -18.80
CA TYR A 136 8.46 5.27 -18.50
C TYR A 136 7.74 4.14 -17.76
N LEU A 137 6.87 4.46 -16.80
CA LEU A 137 6.05 3.45 -16.13
C LEU A 137 5.19 2.68 -17.13
N TYR A 138 4.50 3.40 -18.03
CA TYR A 138 3.65 2.76 -19.03
C TYR A 138 4.45 1.83 -19.94
N TYR A 139 5.60 2.30 -20.44
CA TYR A 139 6.52 1.48 -21.23
C TYR A 139 6.99 0.22 -20.47
N LEU A 140 7.38 0.39 -19.20
CA LEU A 140 7.81 -0.70 -18.33
C LEU A 140 6.70 -1.75 -18.17
N LEU A 141 5.46 -1.34 -17.91
CA LEU A 141 4.33 -2.26 -17.74
C LEU A 141 4.09 -3.11 -19.00
N LEU A 142 4.22 -2.52 -20.19
CA LEU A 142 4.02 -3.24 -21.45
C LEU A 142 5.16 -4.21 -21.79
N ASN A 143 6.37 -3.98 -21.28
CA ASN A 143 7.57 -4.72 -21.68
C ASN A 143 8.23 -5.48 -20.50
N VAL A 144 7.55 -5.59 -19.35
CA VAL A 144 8.19 -6.08 -18.12
C VAL A 144 8.70 -7.51 -18.22
N CYS A 145 7.96 -8.40 -18.89
CA CYS A 145 8.38 -9.79 -19.09
C CYS A 145 9.70 -9.88 -19.84
N ASP A 146 9.83 -9.12 -20.94
CA ASP A 146 11.04 -9.09 -21.77
C ASP A 146 12.22 -8.44 -21.04
N LEU A 147 11.96 -7.38 -20.26
CA LEU A 147 12.99 -6.65 -19.52
C LEU A 147 13.52 -7.40 -18.29
N THR A 148 12.70 -8.24 -17.67
CA THR A 148 13.03 -8.87 -16.37
C THR A 148 13.18 -10.39 -16.44
N GLY A 149 12.79 -10.99 -17.57
CA GLY A 149 12.72 -12.44 -17.74
C GLY A 149 11.57 -13.10 -16.96
N LEU A 150 10.59 -12.33 -16.47
CA LEU A 150 9.40 -12.89 -15.84
C LEU A 150 8.55 -13.64 -16.87
N PRO A 151 8.09 -14.86 -16.58
CA PRO A 151 7.18 -15.57 -17.47
C PRO A 151 5.83 -14.82 -17.55
N PRO A 152 5.21 -14.75 -18.75
CA PRO A 152 3.88 -14.17 -18.88
C PRO A 152 2.86 -14.99 -18.07
N PRO A 153 1.77 -14.37 -17.61
CA PRO A 153 0.72 -15.06 -16.89
C PRO A 153 0.10 -16.19 -17.75
N PRO A 154 -0.33 -17.31 -17.15
CA PRO A 154 -1.00 -18.36 -17.88
C PRO A 154 -2.27 -17.79 -18.53
N LYS A 155 -2.43 -18.02 -19.85
CA LYS A 155 -3.58 -17.55 -20.61
C LYS A 155 -4.86 -18.10 -19.98
N GLN A 156 -5.75 -17.21 -19.52
CA GLN A 156 -7.08 -17.63 -19.10
C GLN A 156 -7.83 -18.24 -20.30
N PRO A 157 -8.65 -19.29 -20.10
CA PRO A 157 -9.49 -19.82 -21.17
C PRO A 157 -10.37 -18.68 -21.70
N LYS A 158 -10.16 -18.29 -22.96
CA LYS A 158 -11.00 -17.28 -23.61
C LYS A 158 -12.43 -17.81 -23.56
N ALA A 159 -13.32 -17.14 -22.81
CA ALA A 159 -14.76 -17.32 -23.01
C ALA A 159 -15.02 -17.14 -24.51
N THR A 160 -15.69 -18.10 -25.14
CA THR A 160 -15.98 -18.13 -26.58
C THR A 160 -16.57 -16.80 -27.02
N LYS A 161 -15.73 -15.89 -27.53
CA LYS A 161 -16.21 -14.64 -28.12
C LYS A 161 -16.81 -14.98 -29.46
N SER A 162 -18.12 -14.83 -29.59
CA SER A 162 -18.81 -14.84 -30.88
C SER A 162 -18.10 -13.84 -31.81
N LYS A 163 -17.65 -14.33 -32.97
CA LYS A 163 -17.00 -13.54 -34.02
C LYS A 163 -17.89 -12.33 -34.35
N ARG A 164 -17.49 -11.12 -33.96
CA ARG A 164 -18.11 -9.89 -34.45
C ARG A 164 -17.38 -9.44 -35.70
N VAL A 165 -17.95 -9.79 -36.86
CA VAL A 165 -17.54 -9.26 -38.15
C VAL A 165 -18.14 -7.84 -38.28
N LYS A 166 -17.30 -6.82 -38.47
CA LYS A 166 -17.74 -5.50 -38.94
C LYS A 166 -17.24 -5.29 -40.35
N TYR A 167 -18.16 -4.97 -41.27
CA TYR A 167 -17.84 -4.58 -42.64
C TYR A 167 -17.51 -3.08 -42.69
N SER A 168 -16.45 -2.71 -43.42
CA SER A 168 -16.20 -1.34 -43.86
C SER A 168 -16.01 -1.30 -45.38
N ASN A 169 -16.70 -0.37 -46.03
CA ASN A 169 -16.65 -0.19 -47.47
C ASN A 169 -15.50 0.74 -47.85
N LYS A 170 -14.51 0.13 -48.53
CA LYS A 170 -13.45 0.67 -49.39
C LYS A 170 -12.04 0.40 -48.88
N THR A 171 -11.31 -0.29 -49.75
CA THR A 171 -9.87 -0.53 -49.80
C THR A 171 -9.37 -1.75 -49.04
N LYS A 172 -9.13 -2.80 -49.82
CA LYS A 172 -8.57 -4.10 -49.46
C LYS A 172 -7.28 -3.96 -48.63
N ARG A 173 -7.35 -4.36 -47.35
CA ARG A 173 -6.43 -5.32 -46.69
C ARG A 173 -7.21 -5.93 -45.52
N LEU A 174 -7.44 -7.25 -45.56
CA LEU A 174 -7.74 -8.02 -44.36
C LEU A 174 -6.47 -8.01 -43.53
N ILE A 175 -6.35 -7.05 -42.62
CA ILE A 175 -5.41 -7.20 -41.51
C ILE A 175 -6.15 -8.10 -40.54
N ASN A 176 -5.69 -9.34 -40.40
CA ASN A 176 -6.07 -10.13 -39.24
C ASN A 176 -5.56 -9.34 -38.02
N GLU A 177 -6.43 -8.68 -37.27
CA GLU A 177 -6.11 -8.08 -35.97
C GLU A 177 -5.67 -9.15 -34.93
N ASP A 178 -5.63 -10.43 -35.30
CA ASP A 178 -5.37 -11.57 -34.44
C ASP A 178 -3.88 -11.95 -34.28
N ASP A 179 -2.93 -11.30 -34.97
CA ASP A 179 -1.51 -11.74 -34.97
C ASP A 179 -0.54 -10.92 -34.11
N GLU A 180 -0.90 -9.71 -33.64
CA GLU A 180 -0.06 -8.98 -32.66
C GLU A 180 -0.61 -9.24 -31.24
N PRO A 181 0.15 -9.94 -30.36
CA PRO A 181 -0.31 -10.22 -29.01
C PRO A 181 -0.46 -8.91 -28.23
N ASP A 182 -1.66 -8.65 -27.70
CA ASP A 182 -1.92 -7.53 -26.79
C ASP A 182 -0.90 -7.54 -25.63
N PRO A 183 0.01 -6.55 -25.54
CA PRO A 183 1.07 -6.55 -24.55
C PRO A 183 0.52 -6.52 -23.12
N VAL A 184 -0.69 -5.99 -22.91
CA VAL A 184 -1.35 -5.95 -21.60
C VAL A 184 -1.77 -7.36 -21.16
N SER A 185 -2.04 -8.27 -22.10
CA SER A 185 -2.38 -9.66 -21.77
C SER A 185 -1.21 -10.43 -21.15
N ASN A 186 0.02 -9.96 -21.38
CA ASN A 186 1.24 -10.52 -20.78
C ASN A 186 1.58 -9.88 -19.42
N LEU A 187 0.84 -8.85 -18.98
CA LEU A 187 1.16 -8.16 -17.73
C LEU A 187 0.88 -9.04 -16.51
N PRO A 188 1.90 -9.39 -15.70
CA PRO A 188 1.67 -10.14 -14.47
C PRO A 188 0.85 -9.32 -13.46
N GLN A 189 0.26 -9.99 -12.46
CA GLN A 189 -0.35 -9.31 -11.31
C GLN A 189 0.69 -8.41 -10.64
N THR A 190 0.44 -7.11 -10.71
CA THR A 190 1.39 -6.05 -10.39
C THR A 190 0.82 -5.16 -9.31
N ILE A 191 1.61 -4.88 -8.28
CA ILE A 191 1.30 -3.81 -7.31
C ILE A 191 2.25 -2.64 -7.54
N ILE A 192 1.70 -1.42 -7.60
CA ILE A 192 2.47 -0.18 -7.74
C ILE A 192 2.33 0.61 -6.45
N PHE A 193 3.44 0.87 -5.76
CA PHE A 193 3.47 1.65 -4.53
C PHE A 193 3.75 3.13 -4.80
N VAL A 194 2.85 3.99 -4.34
CA VAL A 194 2.95 5.45 -4.44
C VAL A 194 2.84 6.11 -3.07
N SER A 195 3.42 7.30 -2.91
CA SER A 195 3.41 7.96 -1.59
C SER A 195 2.09 8.66 -1.24
N LYS A 196 1.30 9.11 -2.24
CA LYS A 196 0.12 9.97 -2.01
C LYS A 196 -1.15 9.37 -2.64
N PRO A 197 -2.32 9.40 -1.95
CA PRO A 197 -3.60 8.92 -2.51
C PRO A 197 -3.97 9.58 -3.83
N ARG A 198 -3.72 10.89 -3.98
CA ARG A 198 -4.00 11.61 -5.24
C ARG A 198 -3.20 11.05 -6.41
N VAL A 199 -1.95 10.66 -6.18
CA VAL A 199 -1.09 10.07 -7.24
C VAL A 199 -1.59 8.67 -7.60
N ALA A 200 -2.05 7.89 -6.61
CA ALA A 200 -2.64 6.58 -6.87
C ALA A 200 -3.87 6.70 -7.79
N GLU A 201 -4.76 7.64 -7.48
CA GLU A 201 -5.96 7.86 -8.28
C GLU A 201 -5.63 8.46 -9.66
N GLN A 202 -4.67 9.39 -9.74
CA GLN A 202 -4.22 9.95 -11.00
C GLN A 202 -3.64 8.88 -11.94
N LEU A 203 -2.79 8.00 -11.42
CA LEU A 203 -2.23 6.90 -12.19
C LEU A 203 -3.29 5.90 -12.60
N HIS A 204 -4.27 5.62 -11.74
CA HIS A 204 -5.40 4.76 -12.08
C HIS A 204 -6.16 5.27 -13.31
N LEU A 205 -6.59 6.54 -13.28
CA LEU A 205 -7.30 7.17 -14.39
C LEU A 205 -6.44 7.27 -15.65
N LEU A 206 -5.14 7.60 -15.49
CA LEU A 206 -4.21 7.68 -16.62
C LEU A 206 -4.08 6.34 -17.33
N LEU A 207 -3.88 5.24 -16.58
CA LEU A 207 -3.69 3.90 -17.15
C LEU A 207 -4.96 3.38 -17.84
N GLU A 208 -6.16 3.80 -17.41
CA GLU A 208 -7.42 3.42 -18.05
C GLU A 208 -7.85 4.35 -19.20
N SER A 209 -7.13 5.44 -19.44
CA SER A 209 -7.50 6.42 -20.46
C SER A 209 -7.54 5.81 -21.86
N SER A 210 -8.60 6.15 -22.60
CA SER A 210 -8.79 5.77 -24.00
C SER A 210 -7.77 6.40 -24.96
N HIS A 211 -7.01 7.38 -24.49
CA HIS A 211 -5.91 7.98 -25.25
C HIS A 211 -4.70 7.07 -25.37
N LEU A 212 -4.58 6.05 -24.52
CA LEU A 212 -3.50 5.08 -24.57
C LEU A 212 -3.74 4.04 -25.67
N PRO A 213 -2.70 3.62 -26.40
CA PRO A 213 -2.84 2.57 -27.42
C PRO A 213 -3.26 1.24 -26.80
N TYR A 214 -2.82 0.97 -25.57
CA TYR A 214 -3.16 -0.23 -24.80
C TYR A 214 -3.58 0.17 -23.37
N PRO A 215 -4.85 0.54 -23.15
CA PRO A 215 -5.33 0.89 -21.82
C PRO A 215 -5.16 -0.28 -20.84
N ILE A 216 -4.61 0.01 -19.66
CA ILE A 216 -4.31 -0.98 -18.60
C ILE A 216 -5.33 -0.80 -17.48
N LYS A 217 -6.21 -1.79 -17.32
CA LYS A 217 -7.15 -1.84 -16.20
C LYS A 217 -6.42 -1.83 -14.88
N SER A 218 -6.86 -1.01 -13.95
CA SER A 218 -6.23 -0.88 -12.65
C SER A 218 -7.22 -0.52 -11.56
N ARG A 219 -6.81 -0.66 -10.30
CA ARG A 219 -7.55 -0.10 -9.16
C ARG A 219 -6.62 0.64 -8.23
N SER A 220 -7.11 1.73 -7.65
CA SER A 220 -6.41 2.43 -6.57
C SER A 220 -6.76 1.78 -5.21
N LEU A 221 -5.84 1.84 -4.25
CA LEU A 221 -6.03 1.36 -2.90
C LEU A 221 -5.35 2.29 -1.89
N HIS A 222 -6.13 3.20 -1.32
CA HIS A 222 -5.64 4.25 -0.41
C HIS A 222 -6.68 4.68 0.63
N SER A 223 -6.27 5.49 1.61
CA SER A 223 -7.09 5.90 2.75
C SER A 223 -8.34 6.75 2.41
N ASN A 224 -8.41 7.34 1.21
CA ASN A 224 -9.59 8.10 0.79
C ASN A 224 -10.78 7.22 0.37
N LEU A 225 -10.54 5.93 0.10
CA LEU A 225 -11.58 4.98 -0.29
C LEU A 225 -12.42 4.57 0.92
N SER A 226 -13.69 4.28 0.68
CA SER A 226 -14.53 3.60 1.66
C SER A 226 -14.05 2.15 1.86
N GLN A 227 -14.43 1.54 2.99
CA GLN A 227 -14.06 0.14 3.25
C GLN A 227 -14.59 -0.80 2.18
N MET A 228 -15.82 -0.58 1.69
CA MET A 228 -16.42 -1.36 0.61
C MET A 228 -15.60 -1.25 -0.68
N GLN A 229 -15.26 -0.02 -1.11
CA GLN A 229 -14.41 0.21 -2.28
C GLN A 229 -13.04 -0.45 -2.16
N ARG A 230 -12.44 -0.48 -0.95
CA ARG A 230 -11.17 -1.18 -0.71
C ARG A 230 -11.32 -2.69 -0.92
N LEU A 231 -12.39 -3.28 -0.37
CA LEU A 231 -12.67 -4.71 -0.53
C LEU A 231 -12.95 -5.08 -1.98
N ASP A 232 -13.71 -4.26 -2.70
CA ASP A 232 -14.01 -4.46 -4.13
C ASP A 232 -12.72 -4.40 -4.97
N ALA A 233 -11.86 -3.39 -4.74
CA ALA A 233 -10.57 -3.26 -5.42
C ALA A 233 -9.65 -4.48 -5.20
N ILE A 234 -9.57 -4.96 -3.95
CA ILE A 234 -8.80 -6.16 -3.62
C ILE A 234 -9.38 -7.38 -4.33
N ARG A 235 -10.69 -7.57 -4.26
CA ARG A 235 -11.38 -8.69 -4.88
C ARG A 235 -11.17 -8.73 -6.39
N GLU A 236 -11.37 -7.61 -7.08
CA GLU A 236 -11.14 -7.50 -8.53
C GLU A 236 -9.70 -7.83 -8.90
N PHE A 237 -8.74 -7.43 -8.07
CA PHE A 237 -7.32 -7.73 -8.28
C PHE A 237 -7.00 -9.22 -8.04
N GLU A 238 -7.50 -9.81 -6.95
CA GLU A 238 -7.29 -11.22 -6.62
C GLU A 238 -7.95 -12.18 -7.63
N GLU A 239 -9.14 -11.81 -8.12
CA GLU A 239 -9.86 -12.53 -9.18
C GLU A 239 -9.24 -12.30 -10.58
N ARG A 240 -8.14 -11.55 -10.68
CA ARG A 240 -7.44 -11.19 -11.95
C ARG A 240 -8.33 -10.46 -12.96
N GLN A 241 -9.36 -9.74 -12.50
CA GLN A 241 -10.16 -8.86 -13.36
C GLN A 241 -9.37 -7.60 -13.75
N VAL A 242 -8.51 -7.13 -12.85
CA VAL A 242 -7.55 -6.05 -13.12
C VAL A 242 -6.11 -6.57 -12.87
N PRO A 243 -5.16 -6.33 -13.78
CA PRO A 243 -3.77 -6.76 -13.61
C PRO A 243 -2.96 -5.87 -12.66
N VAL A 244 -3.39 -4.63 -12.41
CA VAL A 244 -2.62 -3.63 -11.66
C VAL A 244 -3.40 -3.10 -10.45
N LEU A 245 -2.76 -3.13 -9.28
CA LEU A 245 -3.23 -2.48 -8.06
C LEU A 245 -2.27 -1.35 -7.66
N ILE A 246 -2.76 -0.11 -7.59
CA ILE A 246 -1.96 1.07 -7.24
C ILE A 246 -2.26 1.44 -5.79
N SER A 247 -1.30 1.24 -4.90
CA SER A 247 -1.54 1.39 -3.46
C SER A 247 -0.59 2.37 -2.79
N THR A 248 -1.08 3.05 -1.75
CA THR A 248 -0.21 3.67 -0.76
C THR A 248 0.18 2.66 0.31
N ASP A 249 1.28 2.89 1.02
CA ASP A 249 1.71 1.97 2.08
C ASP A 249 0.65 1.74 3.15
N LEU A 250 -0.07 2.80 3.55
CA LEU A 250 -1.17 2.69 4.49
C LEU A 250 -2.37 1.93 3.90
N GLY A 251 -2.58 2.03 2.58
CA GLY A 251 -3.68 1.38 1.88
C GLY A 251 -3.53 -0.14 1.81
N SER A 252 -2.29 -0.62 1.70
CA SER A 252 -1.90 -2.03 1.51
C SER A 252 -1.52 -2.77 2.81
N ARG A 253 -1.26 -2.05 3.90
CA ARG A 253 -0.99 -2.63 5.22
C ARG A 253 -2.23 -3.31 5.82
N GLY A 254 -1.99 -4.40 6.56
CA GLY A 254 -3.06 -5.22 7.17
C GLY A 254 -3.96 -5.95 6.18
N LEU A 255 -3.65 -5.92 4.88
CA LEU A 255 -4.35 -6.69 3.86
C LEU A 255 -3.50 -7.92 3.51
N ASP A 256 -4.12 -9.10 3.66
CA ASP A 256 -3.54 -10.36 3.21
C ASP A 256 -3.74 -10.51 1.70
N LEU A 257 -3.08 -9.66 0.92
CA LEU A 257 -3.02 -9.82 -0.52
C LEU A 257 -2.20 -11.07 -0.83
N LYS A 258 -2.77 -11.98 -1.65
CA LYS A 258 -1.99 -13.08 -2.24
C LYS A 258 -0.73 -12.52 -2.90
N GLN A 259 0.35 -13.27 -2.79
CA GLN A 259 1.65 -12.91 -3.34
C GLN A 259 1.53 -12.50 -4.81
N VAL A 260 2.03 -11.31 -5.11
CA VAL A 260 2.06 -10.76 -6.48
C VAL A 260 3.34 -11.18 -7.18
N LYS A 261 3.36 -11.10 -8.51
CA LYS A 261 4.55 -11.44 -9.31
C LYS A 261 5.47 -10.23 -9.48
N LEU A 262 4.90 -9.04 -9.63
CA LEU A 262 5.64 -7.80 -9.82
C LEU A 262 5.29 -6.75 -8.76
N VAL A 263 6.32 -6.13 -8.19
CA VAL A 263 6.21 -4.95 -7.33
C VAL A 263 6.90 -3.78 -8.02
N ILE A 264 6.22 -2.65 -8.20
CA ILE A 264 6.82 -1.42 -8.71
C ILE A 264 6.80 -0.36 -7.61
N ASN A 265 7.97 0.18 -7.26
CA ASN A 265 8.06 1.36 -6.41
C ASN A 265 8.04 2.59 -7.31
N TRP A 266 6.88 3.23 -7.44
CA TRP A 266 6.76 4.51 -8.15
C TRP A 266 7.52 5.62 -7.42
N ASN A 267 7.54 5.60 -6.08
CA ASN A 267 8.48 6.36 -5.27
C ASN A 267 9.23 5.37 -4.38
N LEU A 268 10.55 5.53 -4.23
CA LEU A 268 11.24 4.82 -3.15
C LEU A 268 10.72 5.34 -1.79
N PRO A 269 10.49 4.45 -0.82
CA PRO A 269 10.14 4.89 0.53
C PRO A 269 11.37 5.52 1.20
N LEU A 270 11.11 6.52 2.06
CA LEU A 270 12.16 7.18 2.85
C LEU A 270 12.74 6.24 3.92
N ASP A 271 11.92 5.31 4.41
CA ASP A 271 12.31 4.27 5.36
C ASP A 271 12.63 2.96 4.62
N PRO A 272 13.87 2.45 4.70
CA PRO A 272 14.25 1.18 4.09
C PRO A 272 13.45 -0.03 4.60
N ASN A 273 12.91 0.02 5.82
CA ASN A 273 12.04 -1.05 6.32
C ASN A 273 10.72 -1.14 5.55
N GLU A 274 10.22 0.02 5.10
CA GLU A 274 9.05 0.05 4.24
C GLU A 274 9.36 -0.52 2.85
N TYR A 275 10.56 -0.29 2.32
CA TYR A 275 10.98 -0.92 1.06
C TYR A 275 10.89 -2.44 1.15
N VAL A 276 11.45 -3.01 2.21
CA VAL A 276 11.36 -4.43 2.51
C VAL A 276 9.90 -4.91 2.57
N HIS A 277 9.03 -4.18 3.26
CA HIS A 277 7.63 -4.55 3.40
C HIS A 277 6.88 -4.55 2.06
N ARG A 278 7.25 -3.64 1.15
CA ARG A 278 6.71 -3.57 -0.21
C ARG A 278 7.18 -4.73 -1.07
N VAL A 279 8.50 -4.95 -1.17
CA VAL A 279 9.05 -6.01 -2.03
C VAL A 279 8.78 -7.40 -1.46
N GLY A 280 8.57 -7.51 -0.14
CA GLY A 280 8.08 -8.71 0.52
C GLY A 280 6.68 -9.14 0.07
N ARG A 281 5.95 -8.34 -0.72
CA ARG A 281 4.67 -8.76 -1.34
C ARG A 281 4.86 -9.70 -2.53
N THR A 282 6.08 -9.86 -3.02
CA THR A 282 6.46 -10.83 -4.05
C THR A 282 7.45 -11.86 -3.49
N ALA A 283 7.81 -12.86 -4.31
CA ALA A 283 8.82 -13.91 -4.03
C ALA A 283 8.74 -14.73 -2.71
N ARG A 284 7.69 -14.65 -1.88
CA ARG A 284 7.47 -15.52 -0.72
C ARG A 284 7.06 -16.94 -1.12
N ARG A 285 7.76 -17.97 -0.62
CA ARG A 285 7.52 -19.37 -0.99
C ARG A 285 6.29 -19.95 -0.27
N ASN A 286 5.08 -19.53 -0.62
CA ASN A 286 3.86 -20.12 -0.07
C ASN A 286 3.12 -20.91 -1.16
N GLN A 287 2.93 -22.21 -0.93
CA GLN A 287 2.20 -23.18 -1.77
C GLN A 287 2.87 -23.62 -3.09
N GLY A 288 4.04 -24.27 -2.99
CA GLY A 288 4.52 -25.20 -4.03
C GLY A 288 4.92 -24.61 -5.40
N GLY A 289 4.84 -23.29 -5.59
CA GLY A 289 5.27 -22.61 -6.81
C GLY A 289 6.73 -22.15 -6.77
N GLU A 290 7.35 -22.06 -7.95
CA GLU A 290 8.67 -21.43 -8.15
C GLU A 290 8.60 -19.95 -7.72
N GLY A 291 9.49 -19.60 -6.78
CA GLY A 291 9.49 -18.34 -6.01
C GLY A 291 9.99 -17.12 -6.78
N ASP A 292 9.74 -17.05 -8.08
CA ASP A 292 10.25 -15.97 -8.92
C ASP A 292 9.35 -14.75 -8.80
N GLY A 293 9.91 -13.70 -8.20
CA GLY A 293 9.29 -12.41 -8.02
C GLY A 293 10.25 -11.32 -8.45
N VAL A 294 9.71 -10.22 -8.96
CA VAL A 294 10.51 -9.06 -9.36
C VAL A 294 10.03 -7.81 -8.64
N SER A 295 10.97 -6.98 -8.22
CA SER A 295 10.69 -5.60 -7.84
C SER A 295 11.45 -4.62 -8.72
N ILE A 296 10.78 -3.56 -9.18
CA ILE A 296 11.38 -2.47 -9.96
C ILE A 296 11.19 -1.15 -9.21
N SER A 297 12.26 -0.42 -8.97
CA SER A 297 12.22 0.92 -8.37
C SER A 297 12.46 2.01 -9.39
N LEU A 298 11.54 2.96 -9.50
CA LEU A 298 11.70 4.11 -10.39
C LEU A 298 12.44 5.22 -9.64
N VAL A 299 13.70 5.42 -9.98
CA VAL A 299 14.65 6.35 -9.31
C VAL A 299 14.73 7.64 -10.10
N ALA A 300 14.44 8.78 -9.47
CA ALA A 300 14.66 10.10 -10.04
C ALA A 300 15.95 10.75 -9.49
N GLU A 301 16.25 11.97 -9.92
CA GLU A 301 17.49 12.68 -9.61
C GLU A 301 17.68 12.92 -8.09
N HIS A 302 16.58 12.97 -7.35
CA HIS A 302 16.54 13.24 -5.91
C HIS A 302 16.50 11.97 -5.03
N ASP A 303 16.40 10.78 -5.63
CA ASP A 303 16.19 9.53 -4.90
C ASP A 303 17.52 8.83 -4.48
N ILE A 304 18.68 9.41 -4.80
CA ILE A 304 20.01 8.79 -4.60
C ILE A 304 20.22 8.36 -3.14
N GLU A 305 19.92 9.24 -2.17
CA GLU A 305 20.07 8.93 -0.75
C GLU A 305 19.16 7.77 -0.31
N CYS A 306 17.95 7.71 -0.86
CA CYS A 306 16.99 6.63 -0.57
C CYS A 306 17.50 5.29 -1.12
N VAL A 307 18.08 5.28 -2.33
CA VAL A 307 18.67 4.07 -2.92
C VAL A 307 19.80 3.55 -2.03
N LEU A 308 20.74 4.41 -1.61
CA LEU A 308 21.86 4.00 -0.76
C LEU A 308 21.40 3.38 0.57
N LYS A 309 20.42 4.01 1.23
CA LYS A 309 19.83 3.47 2.48
C LYS A 309 19.12 2.12 2.26
N VAL A 310 18.45 1.96 1.12
CA VAL A 310 17.82 0.69 0.75
C VAL A 310 18.86 -0.40 0.50
N GLU A 311 19.91 -0.11 -0.29
CA GLU A 311 21.00 -1.04 -0.59
C GLU A 311 21.75 -1.48 0.68
N GLU A 312 21.97 -0.55 1.61
CA GLU A 312 22.54 -0.83 2.93
C GLU A 312 21.64 -1.78 3.74
N GLN A 313 20.33 -1.52 3.76
CA GLN A 313 19.36 -2.33 4.50
C GLN A 313 19.22 -3.75 3.94
N ILE A 314 19.19 -3.90 2.61
CA ILE A 314 19.06 -5.22 1.96
C ILE A 314 20.40 -5.96 1.86
N GLY A 315 21.53 -5.26 2.01
CA GLY A 315 22.88 -5.83 1.91
C GLY A 315 23.30 -6.23 0.50
N SER A 316 22.64 -5.71 -0.54
CA SER A 316 22.90 -5.97 -1.95
C SER A 316 22.60 -4.74 -2.80
N LYS A 317 23.23 -4.62 -3.97
CA LYS A 317 22.93 -3.53 -4.91
C LYS A 317 21.74 -3.85 -5.80
N LEU A 318 21.00 -2.82 -6.20
CA LEU A 318 19.92 -2.94 -7.17
C LEU A 318 20.49 -3.06 -8.60
N GLU A 319 19.90 -3.91 -9.43
CA GLU A 319 20.32 -4.08 -10.82
C GLU A 319 19.66 -3.03 -11.74
N LEU A 320 20.42 -2.41 -12.64
CA LEU A 320 19.87 -1.41 -13.56
C LEU A 320 19.08 -2.11 -14.69
N ILE A 321 17.83 -1.69 -14.93
CA ILE A 321 17.11 -2.01 -16.18
C ILE A 321 17.36 -0.88 -17.18
N PRO A 322 18.09 -1.14 -18.28
CA PRO A 322 18.25 -0.18 -19.35
C PRO A 322 16.95 -0.06 -20.14
N LEU A 323 16.47 1.16 -20.32
CA LEU A 323 15.29 1.46 -21.14
C LEU A 323 15.73 2.20 -22.39
N LYS A 324 15.21 1.79 -23.54
CA LYS A 324 15.51 2.43 -24.83
C LYS A 324 14.67 3.69 -24.95
N GLU A 325 15.28 4.85 -24.71
CA GLU A 325 14.57 6.13 -24.66
C GLU A 325 13.75 6.41 -25.92
N GLU A 326 14.25 6.02 -27.10
CA GLU A 326 13.54 6.24 -28.37
C GLU A 326 12.17 5.57 -28.37
N LYS A 327 12.10 4.33 -27.85
CA LYS A 327 10.84 3.57 -27.75
C LYS A 327 9.92 4.12 -26.66
N VAL A 328 10.48 4.62 -25.56
CA VAL A 328 9.68 5.21 -24.48
C VAL A 328 8.96 6.47 -24.98
N LEU A 329 9.67 7.32 -25.73
CA LEU A 329 9.17 8.61 -26.21
C LEU A 329 8.01 8.47 -27.22
N GLU A 330 7.84 7.32 -27.88
CA GLU A 330 6.67 7.04 -28.72
C GLU A 330 5.34 7.22 -27.96
N TYR A 331 5.34 6.97 -26.64
CA TYR A 331 4.16 7.08 -25.79
C TYR A 331 3.98 8.46 -25.14
N LEU A 332 4.91 9.41 -25.35
CA LEU A 332 4.90 10.72 -24.70
C LEU A 332 3.60 11.50 -24.98
N ASN A 333 3.16 11.54 -26.24
CA ASN A 333 1.97 12.28 -26.67
C ASN A 333 0.67 11.65 -26.12
N PRO A 334 0.42 10.33 -26.28
CA PRO A 334 -0.70 9.64 -25.64
C PRO A 334 -0.78 9.86 -24.13
N ILE A 335 0.34 9.67 -23.43
CA ILE A 335 0.42 9.79 -21.97
C ILE A 335 0.16 11.23 -21.53
N SER A 336 0.69 12.23 -22.25
CA SER A 336 0.44 13.63 -21.92
C SER A 336 -1.04 14.01 -22.03
N LYS A 337 -1.76 13.44 -23.02
CA LYS A 337 -3.21 13.63 -23.15
C LYS A 337 -3.97 12.93 -22.03
N ALA A 338 -3.66 11.66 -21.76
CA ALA A 338 -4.25 10.88 -20.69
C ALA A 338 -4.03 11.52 -19.31
N LYS A 339 -2.82 12.04 -19.05
CA LYS A 339 -2.48 12.74 -17.81
C LYS A 339 -3.33 13.99 -17.61
N ARG A 340 -3.53 14.77 -18.67
CA ARG A 340 -4.35 15.99 -18.62
C ARG A 340 -5.82 15.67 -18.34
N GLU A 341 -6.34 14.64 -19.00
CA GLU A 341 -7.70 14.12 -18.77
C GLU A 341 -7.87 13.66 -17.31
N ALA A 342 -6.96 12.81 -16.81
CA ALA A 342 -6.96 12.34 -15.43
C ALA A 342 -6.89 13.49 -14.40
N GLU A 343 -6.13 14.55 -14.67
CA GLU A 343 -6.07 15.73 -13.81
C GLU A 343 -7.39 16.52 -13.78
N LEU A 344 -8.07 16.64 -14.92
CA LEU A 344 -9.39 17.27 -15.01
C LEU A 344 -10.42 16.46 -14.21
N ASP A 345 -10.48 15.15 -14.44
CA ASP A 345 -11.40 14.25 -13.76
C ASP A 345 -11.23 14.29 -12.24
N LEU A 346 -9.98 14.27 -11.74
CA LEU A 346 -9.69 14.39 -10.30
C LEU A 346 -10.19 15.71 -9.70
N ASN A 347 -10.10 16.79 -10.47
CA ASN A 347 -10.54 18.11 -10.02
C ASN A 347 -12.07 18.19 -10.03
N GLU A 348 -12.73 17.63 -11.04
CA GLU A 348 -14.20 17.54 -11.12
C GLU A 348 -14.79 16.69 -10.01
N MET A 349 -14.16 15.55 -9.72
CA MET A 349 -14.52 14.68 -8.58
C MET A 349 -14.23 15.31 -7.21
N LYS A 350 -13.63 16.50 -7.18
CA LYS A 350 -13.26 17.22 -5.95
C LYS A 350 -12.41 16.34 -5.02
N PHE A 351 -11.52 15.53 -5.61
CA PHE A 351 -10.78 14.51 -4.88
C PHE A 351 -9.98 15.11 -3.73
N GLY A 352 -10.21 14.62 -2.51
CA GLY A 352 -9.52 15.09 -1.30
C GLY A 352 -10.14 16.32 -0.61
N GLN A 353 -11.16 16.99 -1.19
CA GLN A 353 -11.81 18.15 -0.54
C GLN A 353 -12.42 17.79 0.82
N ARG A 354 -13.04 16.61 0.94
CA ARG A 354 -13.57 16.10 2.21
C ARG A 354 -12.51 16.03 3.31
N GLN A 355 -11.30 15.61 2.97
CA GLN A 355 -10.19 15.55 3.93
C GLN A 355 -9.67 16.93 4.29
N LEU A 356 -9.58 17.85 3.33
CA LEU A 356 -9.21 19.23 3.60
C LEU A 356 -10.19 19.90 4.57
N ILE A 357 -11.49 19.67 4.37
CA ILE A 357 -12.55 20.17 5.26
C ILE A 357 -12.40 19.55 6.65
N ASN A 358 -12.24 18.22 6.75
CA ASN A 358 -12.09 17.54 8.02
C ASN A 358 -10.82 17.99 8.77
N LYS A 359 -9.69 18.16 8.07
CA LYS A 359 -8.43 18.66 8.64
C LYS A 359 -8.59 20.09 9.16
N LYS A 360 -9.27 20.97 8.42
CA LYS A 360 -9.57 22.35 8.88
C LYS A 360 -10.47 22.34 10.12
N LYS A 361 -11.50 21.49 10.15
CA LYS A 361 -12.35 21.32 11.34
C LYS A 361 -11.54 20.84 12.54
N GLN A 362 -10.68 19.84 12.36
CA GLN A 362 -9.82 19.32 13.43
C GLN A 362 -8.86 20.40 13.95
N GLN A 363 -8.17 21.12 13.07
CA GLN A 363 -7.28 22.21 13.46
C GLN A 363 -8.01 23.32 14.23
N LYS A 364 -9.26 23.60 13.89
CA LYS A 364 -10.08 24.56 14.63
C LYS A 364 -10.43 24.04 16.02
N LEU A 365 -10.80 22.76 16.14
CA LEU A 365 -11.06 22.10 17.43
C LEU A 365 -9.81 22.05 18.31
N ASP A 366 -8.65 21.72 17.76
CA ASP A 366 -7.38 21.66 18.50
C ASP A 366 -6.95 23.04 19.00
N LYS A 367 -7.20 24.10 18.22
CA LYS A 367 -6.97 25.49 18.66
C LYS A 367 -7.89 25.90 19.82
N ILE A 368 -9.15 25.51 19.78
CA ILE A 368 -10.11 25.78 20.87
C ILE A 368 -9.66 25.06 22.14
N ARG A 369 -9.32 23.76 22.05
CA ARG A 369 -8.82 22.97 23.19
C ARG A 369 -7.58 23.56 23.84
N LYS A 370 -6.63 24.08 23.05
CA LYS A 370 -5.44 24.75 23.59
C LYS A 370 -5.80 26.04 24.34
N ALA A 371 -6.70 26.85 23.77
CA ALA A 371 -7.14 28.09 24.42
C ALA A 371 -7.89 27.84 25.75
N GLU A 372 -8.59 26.71 25.88
CA GLU A 372 -9.27 26.30 27.13
C GLU A 372 -8.31 25.70 28.18
N GLN A 373 -7.12 25.24 27.78
CA GLN A 373 -6.09 24.70 28.70
C GLN A 373 -5.14 25.78 29.21
N ASP A 374 -5.05 26.91 28.51
CA ASP A 374 -4.24 28.08 28.88
C ASP A 374 -5.01 29.10 29.76
N GLN A 375 -6.28 28.82 30.08
CA GLN A 375 -7.13 29.55 31.05
C GLN A 375 -7.29 28.73 32.33
#